data_AF-X1RL15-F1
#
_entry.id   AF-X1RL15-F1
#
_cell.length_a   1.000
_cell.length_b   1.000
_cell.length_c   1.000
_cell.angle_alpha   90.00
_cell.angle_beta   90.00
_cell.angle_gamma   90.00
#
_symmetry.space_group_name_H-M   'P 1'
#
loop_
_entity.id
_entity.type
_entity.pdbx_description
1 polymer ?
#
loop_
_entity_poly.entity_id
_entity_poly.type
_entity_poly.pdbx_seq_one_letter_code
_entity_poly.pdbx_strand_id
1 'polypeptide(L)' 'MDKVIAAGAEAGELIWQMPMYEPYKEQNKSDVADIKNTGGRYAGAITAAQFLAEFV' A
#
# COMPACT_ATOMS: atom_id res chain seq x y z
N MET A 1 -12.28 4.02 -5.01
CA MET A 1 -11.68 2.83 -5.64
C MET A 1 -12.49 2.36 -6.83
N ASP A 2 -13.81 2.29 -6.70
CA ASP A 2 -14.75 1.83 -7.75
C ASP A 2 -14.57 2.51 -9.11
N LYS A 3 -14.27 3.82 -9.12
CA LYS A 3 -13.98 4.56 -10.36
C LYS A 3 -12.74 4.03 -11.10
N VAL A 4 -11.68 3.68 -10.37
CA VAL A 4 -10.44 3.16 -10.95
C VAL A 4 -10.66 1.77 -11.50
N ILE A 5 -11.39 0.92 -10.76
CA ILE A 5 -11.74 -0.44 -11.20
C ILE A 5 -12.62 -0.39 -12.45
N ALA A 6 -13.63 0.48 -12.48
CA ALA A 6 -14.52 0.65 -13.64
C ALA A 6 -13.74 1.14 -14.87
N ALA A 7 -12.83 2.09 -14.70
CA ALA A 7 -11.97 2.57 -15.79
C ALA A 7 -11.05 1.47 -16.33
N GLY A 8 -10.48 0.63 -15.45
CA GLY A 8 -9.71 -0.55 -15.86
C GLY A 8 -10.55 -1.50 -16.71
N ALA A 9 -11.78 -1.79 -16.29
CA ALA A 9 -12.69 -2.65 -17.06
C ALA A 9 -13.02 -2.08 -18.46
N GLU A 10 -13.21 -0.76 -18.57
CA GLU A 10 -13.45 -0.08 -19.85
C GLU A 10 -12.21 -0.09 -20.75
N ALA A 11 -11.02 0.09 -20.17
CA ALA A 11 -9.74 0.07 -20.89
C ALA A 11 -9.24 -1.35 -21.23
N GLY A 12 -9.87 -2.40 -20.68
CA GLY A 12 -9.39 -3.79 -20.79
C GLY A 12 -8.19 -4.11 -19.89
N GLU A 13 -7.95 -3.30 -18.87
CA GLU A 13 -6.87 -3.47 -17.89
C GLU A 13 -7.39 -4.14 -16.61
N LEU A 14 -6.75 -5.24 -16.21
CA LEU A 14 -7.13 -5.96 -15.00
C LEU A 14 -6.57 -5.27 -13.75
N ILE A 15 -7.45 -4.98 -12.81
CA ILE A 15 -7.11 -4.33 -11.53
C ILE A 15 -7.54 -5.22 -10.37
N TRP A 16 -6.65 -5.38 -9.39
CA TRP A 16 -6.94 -6.10 -8.16
C TRP A 16 -6.60 -5.26 -6.94
N GLN A 17 -7.60 -4.96 -6.12
CA GLN A 17 -7.39 -4.21 -4.88
C GLN A 17 -6.77 -5.11 -3.80
N MET A 18 -5.63 -4.69 -3.27
CA MET A 18 -5.00 -5.32 -2.11
C MET A 18 -5.47 -4.68 -0.79
N PRO A 19 -5.46 -5.44 0.32
CA PRO A 19 -5.89 -4.94 1.62
C PRO A 19 -4.90 -3.91 2.20
N MET A 20 -5.44 -2.96 2.98
CA MET A 20 -4.69 -1.93 3.72
C MET A 20 -4.87 -2.13 5.23
N TYR A 21 -4.60 -3.34 5.73
CA TYR A 21 -4.78 -3.62 7.16
C TYR A 21 -3.69 -2.98 8.02
N GLU A 22 -4.09 -2.49 9.19
CA GLU A 22 -3.20 -1.80 10.15
C GLU A 22 -1.94 -2.59 10.55
N PRO A 23 -1.98 -3.93 10.74
CA PRO A 23 -0.78 -4.68 11.13
C PRO A 23 0.37 -4.62 10.11
N TYR A 24 0.10 -4.26 8.85
CA TYR A 24 1.16 -4.04 7.86
C TYR A 24 1.89 -2.71 8.07
N LYS A 25 1.24 -1.70 8.65
CA LYS A 25 1.85 -0.39 8.94
C LYS A 25 2.95 -0.51 10.00
N GLU A 26 2.76 -1.40 10.97
CA GLU A 26 3.76 -1.73 12.00
C GLU A 26 5.11 -2.12 11.40
N GLN A 27 5.11 -2.73 10.21
CA GLN A 27 6.34 -3.12 9.53
C GLN A 27 7.19 -1.92 9.11
N ASN A 28 6.62 -0.73 8.96
CA ASN A 28 7.32 0.51 8.59
C ASN A 28 7.80 1.32 9.81
N LYS A 29 7.61 0.83 11.05
CA LYS A 29 8.16 1.50 12.23
C LYS A 29 9.69 1.52 12.20
N SER A 30 10.25 2.65 12.60
CA SER A 30 11.69 2.88 12.73
C SER A 30 12.00 3.21 14.19
N ASP A 31 13.12 2.69 14.69
CA ASP A 31 13.58 2.97 16.06
C ASP A 31 14.29 4.35 16.17
N VAL A 32 14.59 4.98 15.03
CA VAL A 32 15.42 6.20 14.95
C VAL A 32 14.69 7.37 14.30
N ALA A 33 13.83 7.09 13.31
CA ALA A 33 13.10 8.10 12.54
C ALA A 33 11.59 7.87 12.68
N ASP A 34 10.78 8.81 12.20
CA ASP A 34 9.31 8.69 12.27
C ASP A 34 8.79 7.47 11.52
N ILE A 35 9.39 7.15 10.36
CA ILE A 35 9.05 5.99 9.54
C ILE A 35 10.26 5.53 8.71
N LYS A 36 10.35 4.22 8.41
CA LYS A 36 11.31 3.69 7.41
C LYS A 36 10.61 3.40 6.07
N ASN A 37 11.36 3.50 4.99
CA ASN A 37 10.85 3.33 3.62
C ASN A 37 10.64 1.87 3.19
N THR A 38 10.95 0.90 4.05
CA THR A 38 10.81 -0.54 3.75
C THR A 38 10.24 -1.30 4.93
N GLY A 39 9.21 -2.13 4.65
CA GLY A 39 8.58 -3.02 5.63
C GLY A 39 9.25 -4.41 5.73
N GLY A 40 10.28 -4.69 4.93
CA GLY A 40 10.92 -6.01 4.87
C GLY A 40 10.49 -6.85 3.65
N ARG A 41 10.72 -8.17 3.71
CA ARG A 41 10.59 -9.06 2.54
C ARG A 41 9.14 -9.40 2.18
N TYR A 42 8.24 -9.50 3.16
CA TYR A 42 6.86 -9.92 2.94
C TYR A 42 5.93 -8.72 2.82
N ALA A 43 4.83 -8.89 2.09
CA ALA A 43 3.80 -7.86 1.91
C ALA A 43 4.33 -6.51 1.36
N GLY A 44 5.44 -6.52 0.61
CA GLY A 44 6.14 -5.31 0.14
C GLY A 44 5.27 -4.29 -0.58
N ALA A 45 4.31 -4.74 -1.40
CA ALA A 45 3.40 -3.83 -2.08
C ALA A 45 2.40 -3.15 -1.12
N ILE A 46 1.95 -3.85 -0.08
CA ILE A 46 1.06 -3.30 0.96
C ILE A 46 1.84 -2.34 1.85
N THR A 47 3.04 -2.71 2.29
CA THR A 47 3.87 -1.85 3.16
C THR A 47 4.34 -0.60 2.43
N ALA A 48 4.63 -0.68 1.13
CA ALA A 48 4.90 0.50 0.30
C ALA A 48 3.67 1.42 0.19
N ALA A 49 2.47 0.86 -0.01
CA ALA A 49 1.25 1.65 -0.02
C ALA A 49 0.96 2.31 1.35
N GLN A 50 1.21 1.60 2.46
CA GLN A 50 1.10 2.17 3.81
C GLN A 50 2.11 3.30 4.04
N PHE A 51 3.33 3.18 3.51
CA PHE A 51 4.30 4.28 3.57
C PHE A 51 3.78 5.53 2.84
N LEU A 52 3.20 5.38 1.65
CA LEU A 52 2.60 6.50 0.92
C LEU A 52 1.42 7.12 1.67
N ALA A 53 0.63 6.31 2.37
CA ALA A 53 -0.53 6.75 3.13
C ALA A 53 -0.20 7.70 4.30
N GLU A 54 1.04 7.71 4.81
CA GLU A 54 1.45 8.66 5.87
C GLU A 54 1.52 10.12 5.39
N PHE A 55 1.52 10.36 4.09
CA PHE A 55 1.76 11.69 3.52
C PHE A 55 0.50 12.33 2.90
N VAL A 56 -0.67 11.71 3.05
CA VAL A 56 -1.95 12.12 2.42
C VAL A 56 -3.08 12.26 3.41
#